data_AF-A0A957EA33-F1
#
_entry.id   AF-A0A957EA33-F1
#
_cell.length_a   1.000
_cell.length_b   1.000
_cell.length_c   1.000
_cell.angle_alpha   90.00
_cell.angle_beta   90.00
_cell.angle_gamma   90.00
#
_symmetry.space_group_name_H-M   'P 1'
#
loop_
_entity.id
_entity.type
_entity.pdbx_description
1 polymer ?
#
loop_
_entity_poly.entity_id
_entity_poly.type
_entity_poly.pdbx_seq_one_letter_code
_entity_poly.pdbx_strand_id
1 'polypeptide(L)'
;MSSTPATTPKRTFPYTLSIEKRVEDIPRWLPAATSLGSVVIAFVIAGIILKIIGGQPLVVLRFFFDATFGSWPVFSDTLVKASPLLMVGLACTVAFKMK
;
A
#
# COMPACT_ATOMS: atom_id res chain seq x y z
N MET A 1 29.50 -44.87 -51.08
CA MET A 1 29.98 -43.54 -50.69
C MET A 1 28.88 -42.57 -51.07
N SER A 2 28.18 -41.83 -50.22
CA SER A 2 28.42 -41.39 -48.84
C SER A 2 27.08 -40.90 -48.28
N SER A 3 26.67 -41.44 -47.14
CA SER A 3 25.64 -40.89 -46.27
C SER A 3 26.15 -39.60 -45.62
N THR A 4 25.42 -38.50 -45.75
CA THR A 4 25.65 -37.30 -44.91
C THR A 4 24.29 -36.71 -44.50
N PRO A 5 23.87 -36.81 -43.23
CA PRO A 5 22.72 -36.10 -42.71
C PRO A 5 23.14 -34.67 -42.36
N ALA A 6 22.44 -33.67 -42.90
CA ALA A 6 22.64 -32.28 -42.52
C ALA A 6 21.98 -32.02 -41.16
N THR A 7 22.81 -31.86 -40.15
CA THR A 7 22.50 -31.50 -38.76
C THR A 7 21.49 -30.35 -38.66
N THR A 8 20.30 -30.63 -38.12
CA THR A 8 19.34 -29.62 -37.69
C THR A 8 19.94 -28.82 -36.52
N PRO A 9 20.06 -27.48 -36.63
CA PRO A 9 20.62 -26.69 -35.55
C PRO A 9 19.69 -26.74 -34.33
N LYS A 10 20.20 -27.37 -33.26
CA LYS A 10 19.54 -27.48 -31.96
C LYS A 10 19.49 -26.10 -31.30
N ARG A 11 18.33 -25.45 -31.31
CA ARG A 11 18.09 -24.14 -30.66
C ARG A 11 17.94 -24.35 -29.14
N THR A 12 18.91 -23.88 -28.38
CA THR A 12 19.14 -24.16 -26.95
C THR A 12 18.38 -23.23 -25.98
N PHE A 13 17.11 -22.90 -26.23
CA PHE A 13 16.34 -22.04 -25.31
C PHE A 13 15.04 -22.71 -24.82
N PRO A 14 15.01 -23.24 -23.58
CA PRO A 14 13.87 -23.95 -22.98
C PRO A 14 12.90 -23.05 -22.16
N TYR A 15 12.79 -21.75 -22.47
CA TYR A 15 11.89 -20.84 -21.75
C TYR A 15 10.71 -20.40 -22.64
N THR A 16 9.49 -20.84 -22.29
CA THR A 16 8.24 -20.29 -22.85
C THR A 16 7.97 -18.95 -22.18
N LEU A 17 8.35 -17.87 -22.87
CA LEU A 17 8.04 -16.51 -22.45
C LEU A 17 6.54 -16.27 -22.69
N SER A 18 5.73 -16.47 -21.65
CA SER A 18 4.32 -16.08 -21.65
C SER A 18 4.22 -14.62 -21.25
N ILE A 19 4.10 -13.73 -22.24
CA ILE A 19 3.95 -12.29 -22.04
C ILE A 19 2.48 -12.03 -21.69
N GLU A 20 2.17 -11.96 -20.41
CA GLU A 20 0.86 -11.51 -19.93
C GLU A 20 0.85 -9.99 -19.88
N LYS A 21 -0.12 -9.37 -20.57
CA LYS A 21 -0.33 -7.92 -20.54
C LYS A 21 -0.71 -7.52 -19.11
N ARG A 22 0.28 -7.10 -18.33
CA ARG A 22 0.10 -6.65 -16.94
C ARG A 22 -0.90 -5.49 -16.93
N VAL A 23 -2.10 -5.78 -16.42
CA VAL A 23 -3.21 -4.87 -16.07
C VAL A 23 -2.94 -3.40 -16.43
N GLU A 24 -3.27 -3.05 -17.66
CA GLU A 24 -2.95 -1.74 -18.25
C GLU A 24 -3.95 -0.65 -17.85
N ASP A 25 -5.01 -0.98 -17.12
CA ASP A 25 -6.12 -0.06 -16.86
C ASP A 25 -6.61 -0.13 -15.41
N ILE A 26 -5.73 0.12 -14.43
CA ILE A 26 -6.20 0.46 -13.07
C ILE A 26 -6.67 1.93 -13.09
N PRO A 27 -7.97 2.21 -12.84
CA PRO A 27 -8.45 3.58 -12.79
C PRO A 27 -7.76 4.32 -11.64
N ARG A 28 -7.29 5.54 -11.91
CA ARG A 28 -6.49 6.36 -10.98
C ARG A 28 -7.17 6.66 -9.63
N TRP A 29 -8.48 6.42 -9.54
CA TRP A 29 -9.29 6.59 -8.33
C TRP A 29 -9.24 5.36 -7.41
N LEU A 30 -8.99 4.17 -7.94
CA LEU A 30 -8.96 2.92 -7.17
C LEU A 30 -7.88 2.93 -6.08
N PRO A 31 -6.65 3.43 -6.33
CA PRO A 31 -5.65 3.60 -5.28
C PRO A 31 -6.10 4.56 -4.19
N ALA A 32 -6.67 5.71 -4.55
CA ALA A 32 -7.14 6.72 -3.59
C ALA A 32 -8.30 6.19 -2.74
N ALA A 33 -9.27 5.50 -3.36
CA ALA A 33 -10.37 4.84 -2.68
C ALA A 33 -9.87 3.74 -1.73
N THR A 34 -8.84 2.98 -2.14
CA THR A 34 -8.22 1.95 -1.28
C THR A 34 -7.56 2.58 -0.06
N SER A 35 -6.77 3.64 -0.23
CA SER A 35 -6.16 4.36 0.91
C SER A 35 -7.22 4.93 1.84
N LEU A 36 -8.23 5.63 1.32
CA LEU A 36 -9.28 6.20 2.15
C LEU A 36 -10.11 5.12 2.86
N GLY A 37 -10.45 4.04 2.16
CA GLY A 37 -11.13 2.88 2.71
C GLY A 37 -10.35 2.23 3.85
N SER A 38 -9.02 2.10 3.71
CA SER A 38 -8.17 1.54 4.77
C SER A 38 -8.20 2.36 6.06
N VAL A 39 -8.24 3.69 5.95
CA VAL A 39 -8.36 4.59 7.12
C VAL A 39 -9.70 4.39 7.80
N VAL A 40 -10.81 4.37 7.06
CA VAL A 40 -12.15 4.15 7.63
C VAL A 40 -12.23 2.80 8.33
N ILE A 41 -11.73 1.74 7.71
CA ILE A 41 -11.71 0.39 8.29
C ILE A 41 -10.87 0.36 9.57
N ALA A 42 -9.71 1.02 9.59
CA ALA A 42 -8.89 1.12 10.79
C ALA A 42 -9.63 1.79 11.96
N PHE A 43 -10.38 2.88 11.67
CA PHE A 43 -11.23 3.54 12.67
C PHE A 43 -12.36 2.64 13.19
N VAL A 44 -13.01 1.86 12.31
CA VAL A 44 -14.06 0.91 12.72
C VAL A 44 -13.48 -0.17 13.63
N ILE A 45 -12.34 -0.76 13.27
CA ILE A 45 -11.66 -1.79 14.06
C ILE A 45 -11.25 -1.22 15.44
N ALA A 46 -10.64 -0.04 15.46
CA ALA A 46 -10.28 0.65 16.71
C ALA A 46 -11.52 0.89 17.59
N GLY A 47 -12.64 1.33 17.01
CA GLY A 47 -13.90 1.52 17.72
C GLY A 47 -14.47 0.23 18.31
N ILE A 48 -14.39 -0.89 17.59
CA ILE A 48 -14.81 -2.21 18.08
C ILE A 48 -13.94 -2.63 19.27
N ILE A 49 -12.62 -2.46 19.18
CA ILE A 49 -11.69 -2.78 20.26
C ILE A 49 -12.01 -1.95 21.52
N LEU A 50 -12.23 -0.64 21.37
CA LEU A 50 -12.61 0.23 22.48
C LEU A 50 -13.93 -0.19 23.12
N LYS A 51 -14.91 -0.61 22.32
CA LYS A 51 -16.19 -1.13 22.81
C LYS A 51 -16.03 -2.42 23.62
N ILE A 52 -15.15 -3.33 23.20
CA ILE A 52 -14.87 -4.59 23.92
C ILE A 52 -14.23 -4.30 25.29
N ILE A 53 -13.37 -3.29 25.37
CA ILE A 53 -12.72 -2.87 26.63
C ILE A 53 -13.72 -2.16 27.57
N GLY A 54 -14.96 -1.89 27.12
CA GLY A 54 -15.98 -1.17 27.88
C GLY A 54 -15.90 0.34 27.78
N GLY A 55 -15.02 0.87 26.92
CA GLY A 55 -14.94 2.31 26.62
C GLY A 55 -16.03 2.74 25.65
N GLN A 56 -16.45 4.01 25.73
CA GLN A 56 -17.36 4.61 24.75
C GLN A 56 -16.56 5.05 23.51
N PRO A 57 -16.64 4.34 22.37
CA PRO A 57 -15.74 4.57 21.24
C PRO A 57 -15.86 5.99 20.69
N LEU A 58 -17.06 6.55 20.62
CA LEU A 58 -17.28 7.92 20.12
C LEU A 58 -16.66 9.00 21.03
N VAL A 59 -16.70 8.80 22.35
CA VAL A 59 -16.15 9.78 23.30
C VAL A 59 -14.63 9.77 23.24
N VAL A 60 -14.03 8.58 23.23
CA VAL A 60 -12.58 8.41 23.07
C VAL A 60 -12.13 8.96 21.72
N LEU A 61 -12.91 8.74 20.65
CA LEU A 61 -12.60 9.28 19.33
C LEU A 61 -12.57 10.81 19.33
N ARG A 62 -13.56 11.45 19.95
CA ARG A 62 -13.62 12.91 20.08
C ARG A 62 -12.46 13.45 20.89
N PHE A 63 -12.19 12.83 22.03
CA PHE A 63 -11.04 13.18 22.86
C PHE A 63 -9.72 13.05 22.09
N PHE A 64 -9.54 11.98 21.30
CA PHE A 64 -8.35 11.80 20.48
C PHE A 64 -8.24 12.86 19.38
N PHE A 65 -9.35 13.20 18.73
CA PHE A 65 -9.40 14.27 17.74
C PHE A 65 -9.02 15.62 18.36
N ASP A 66 -9.60 16.00 19.49
CA ASP A 66 -9.26 17.25 20.18
C ASP A 66 -7.82 17.24 20.73
N ALA A 67 -7.35 16.09 21.22
CA ALA A 67 -5.98 15.92 21.70
C ALA A 67 -4.94 15.99 20.56
N THR A 68 -5.34 15.78 19.31
CA THR A 68 -4.42 15.79 18.15
C THR A 68 -4.55 17.08 17.31
N PHE A 69 -5.77 17.64 17.21
CA PHE A 69 -6.10 18.77 16.34
C PHE A 69 -6.68 19.99 17.09
N GLY A 70 -6.91 19.91 18.40
CA GLY A 70 -7.67 20.92 19.14
C GLY A 70 -6.98 22.27 19.29
N SER A 71 -5.66 22.36 19.09
CA SER A 71 -4.94 23.63 19.08
C SER A 71 -3.81 23.66 18.07
N TRP A 72 -3.46 24.86 17.60
CA TRP A 72 -2.39 25.08 16.61
C TRP A 72 -1.01 24.52 17.04
N PRO A 73 -0.58 24.66 18.32
CA PRO A 73 0.68 24.08 18.77
C PRO A 73 0.65 22.55 18.78
N VAL A 74 -0.45 21.94 19.22
CA VAL A 74 -0.60 20.48 19.32
C VAL A 74 -0.68 19.82 17.94
N PHE A 75 -1.37 20.47 17.00
CA PHE A 75 -1.38 20.04 15.60
C PHE A 75 0.03 20.08 14.98
N SER A 76 0.78 21.14 15.26
CA SER A 76 2.17 21.26 14.79
C SER A 76 3.07 20.18 15.40
N ASP A 77 2.95 19.91 16.70
CA ASP A 77 3.70 18.81 17.36
C ASP A 77 3.36 17.45 16.74
N THR A 78 2.08 17.22 16.42
CA THR A 78 1.65 16.01 15.70
C THR A 78 2.28 15.92 14.31
N LEU A 79 2.28 17.02 13.53
CA LEU A 79 2.89 17.05 12.20
C LEU A 79 4.41 16.80 12.24
N VAL A 80 5.11 17.38 13.21
CA VAL A 80 6.56 17.16 13.39
C VAL A 80 6.83 15.69 13.70
N LYS A 81 6.01 15.05 14.55
CA LYS A 81 6.11 13.62 14.86
C LYS A 81 5.70 12.71 13.69
N ALA A 82 4.73 13.12 12.88
CA ALA A 82 4.25 12.37 11.73
C ALA A 82 5.22 12.45 10.54
N SER A 83 5.94 13.56 10.39
CA SER A 83 6.88 13.83 9.29
C SER A 83 7.87 12.69 9.00
N PRO A 84 8.63 12.15 9.99
CA PRO A 84 9.53 11.03 9.73
C PRO A 84 8.79 9.78 9.25
N LEU A 85 7.61 9.47 9.79
CA LEU A 85 6.81 8.30 9.37
C LEU A 85 6.31 8.46 7.92
N LEU A 86 5.87 9.66 7.55
CA LEU A 86 5.45 9.98 6.18
C LEU A 86 6.62 9.84 5.20
N MET A 87 7.81 10.34 5.57
CA MET A 87 9.05 10.17 4.80
C MET A 87 9.41 8.69 4.59
N VAL A 88 9.30 7.87 5.63
CA VAL A 88 9.55 6.42 5.54
C VAL A 88 8.56 5.75 4.59
N GLY A 89 7.25 6.03 4.73
CA GLY A 89 6.23 5.50 3.82
C GLY A 89 6.50 5.89 2.37
N LEU A 90 6.86 7.16 2.13
CA LEU A 90 7.21 7.64 0.80
C LEU A 90 8.46 6.93 0.25
N ALA A 91 9.52 6.76 1.05
CA ALA A 91 10.71 6.01 0.67
C ALA A 91 10.37 4.55 0.29
N CYS A 92 9.53 3.86 1.06
CA CYS A 92 9.06 2.51 0.74
C CYS A 92 8.30 2.46 -0.58
N THR A 93 7.39 3.42 -0.82
CA THR A 93 6.65 3.47 -2.09
C THR A 93 7.57 3.66 -3.29
N VAL A 94 8.61 4.50 -3.17
CA VAL A 94 9.60 4.71 -4.24
C VAL A 94 10.44 3.46 -4.46
N ALA A 95 10.90 2.80 -3.40
CA ALA A 95 11.73 1.60 -3.48
C ALA A 95 11.01 0.42 -4.15
N PHE A 96 9.72 0.26 -3.91
CA PHE A 96 8.90 -0.84 -4.47
C PHE A 96 8.10 -0.46 -5.70
N LYS A 97 8.26 0.76 -6.22
CA LYS A 97 7.65 1.17 -7.48
C LYS A 97 8.34 0.48 -8.65
N MET A 98 7.95 -0.77 -8.91
CA MET A 98 8.31 -1.49 -10.11
C MET A 98 7.58 -0.87 -11.30
N LYS A 99 8.34 -0.54 -12.34
CA LYS A 99 7.81 -0.02 -13.60
C LYS A 99 7.30 -1.18 -14.46
#